data_AF-A0A817EY02-F1
#
_entry.id   AF-A0A817EY02-F1
#
_cell.length_a   1.000
_cell.length_b   1.000
_cell.length_c   1.000
_cell.angle_alpha   90.00
_cell.angle_beta   90.00
_cell.angle_gamma   90.00
#
_symmetry.space_group_name_H-M   'P 1'
#
loop_
_entity.id
_entity.type
_entity.pdbx_description
1 polymer ?
#
loop_
_entity_poly.entity_id
_entity_poly.type
_entity_poly.pdbx_seq_one_letter_code
_entity_poly.pdbx_strand_id
1 'polypeptide(L)'
;MGNRVNRPRFIEWDLDHLEKITTLSKQQYLNLYDQYQNDEAWGGQNMDDKLFFQKYDEMLPGEQTKAESDRAFHTFDYNNSGKLSFEEFVGVVVVLNNGSTTFDRIKYLIDQYNPTKGDNHIRKDFGKLIFERLNKYYGINNVDPASAWSELVGSSEGNTDQVSCGKFFAFINGHPVYGTYIQQ
;
A
#
# COMPACT_ATOMS: atom_id res chain seq x y z
N MET A 1 -8.67 -23.67 -6.23
CA MET A 1 -8.11 -23.00 -7.43
C MET A 1 -8.03 -21.52 -7.10
N GLY A 2 -6.84 -21.04 -6.73
CA GLY A 2 -6.66 -19.71 -6.12
C GLY A 2 -6.94 -18.59 -7.12
N ASN A 3 -7.78 -17.64 -6.72
CA ASN A 3 -7.93 -16.35 -7.39
C ASN A 3 -6.56 -15.69 -7.51
N ARG A 4 -5.91 -15.85 -8.66
CA ARG A 4 -4.78 -15.01 -9.03
C ARG A 4 -5.35 -13.65 -9.37
N VAL A 5 -5.35 -12.76 -8.39
CA VAL A 5 -5.56 -11.33 -8.62
C VAL A 5 -4.62 -10.96 -9.76
N ASN A 6 -5.18 -10.51 -10.89
CA ASN A 6 -4.43 -10.19 -12.11
C ASN A 6 -3.63 -8.90 -11.84
N ARG A 7 -2.51 -9.02 -11.13
CA ARG A 7 -1.65 -7.89 -10.76
C ARG A 7 -0.89 -7.44 -12.02
N PRO A 8 -0.85 -6.13 -12.32
CA PRO A 8 -0.06 -5.61 -13.44
C PRO A 8 1.41 -5.95 -13.24
N ARG A 9 2.07 -6.43 -14.29
CA ARG A 9 3.52 -6.68 -14.26
C ARG A 9 4.24 -5.36 -13.99
N PHE A 10 5.37 -5.38 -13.29
CA PHE A 10 6.13 -4.15 -12.98
C PHE A 10 6.40 -3.28 -14.23
N ILE A 11 6.60 -3.88 -15.41
CA ILE A 11 6.78 -3.15 -16.68
C ILE A 11 5.54 -2.34 -17.14
N GLU A 12 4.38 -2.60 -16.57
CA GLU A 12 3.10 -1.91 -16.82
C GLU A 12 2.82 -0.84 -15.74
N TRP A 13 3.79 -0.57 -14.86
CA TRP A 13 3.67 0.43 -13.81
C TRP A 13 4.02 1.83 -14.32
N ASP A 14 3.33 2.83 -13.75
CA ASP A 14 3.59 4.23 -14.04
C ASP A 14 4.83 4.70 -13.23
N LEU A 15 6.01 4.51 -13.82
CA LEU A 15 7.28 4.91 -13.22
C LEU A 15 7.39 6.44 -13.07
N ASP A 16 6.72 7.21 -13.94
CA ASP A 16 6.61 8.68 -13.82
C ASP A 16 5.87 9.09 -12.55
N HIS A 17 4.82 8.37 -12.20
CA HIS A 17 4.10 8.60 -10.96
C HIS A 17 4.94 8.18 -9.75
N LEU A 18 5.62 7.04 -9.81
CA LEU A 18 6.50 6.56 -8.73
C LEU A 18 7.65 7.52 -8.41
N GLU A 19 8.30 8.08 -9.43
CA GLU A 19 9.38 9.06 -9.26
C GLU A 19 8.88 10.39 -8.67
N LYS A 20 7.60 10.72 -8.81
CA LYS A 20 7.01 11.93 -8.21
C LYS A 20 6.63 11.75 -6.75
N ILE A 21 6.14 10.56 -6.39
CA ILE A 21 5.65 10.27 -5.04
C ILE A 21 6.73 9.66 -4.13
N THR A 22 7.90 9.37 -4.68
CA THR A 22 9.04 8.87 -3.93
C THR A 22 10.29 9.67 -4.25
N THR A 23 11.29 9.55 -3.40
CA THR A 23 12.63 10.13 -3.59
C THR A 23 13.50 9.31 -4.54
N LEU A 24 12.98 8.20 -5.08
CA LEU A 24 13.69 7.30 -5.98
C LEU A 24 13.41 7.63 -7.45
N SER A 25 14.45 7.62 -8.28
CA SER A 25 14.35 7.78 -9.73
C SER A 25 13.82 6.53 -10.43
N LYS A 26 13.26 6.69 -11.62
CA LYS A 26 12.84 5.55 -12.47
C LYS A 26 13.96 4.54 -12.69
N GLN A 27 15.19 5.03 -12.88
CA GLN A 27 16.33 4.18 -13.16
C GLN A 27 16.74 3.35 -11.93
N GLN A 28 16.59 3.90 -10.71
CA GLN A 28 16.74 3.10 -9.49
C GLN A 28 15.70 1.99 -9.43
N TYR A 29 14.43 2.28 -9.71
CA TYR A 29 13.38 1.25 -9.74
C TYR A 29 13.64 0.15 -10.78
N LEU A 30 14.09 0.50 -11.99
CA LEU A 30 14.45 -0.46 -13.03
C LEU A 30 15.64 -1.33 -12.62
N ASN A 31 16.70 -0.74 -12.07
CA ASN A 31 17.86 -1.49 -11.59
C ASN A 31 17.47 -2.45 -10.47
N LEU A 32 16.57 -2.05 -9.57
CA LEU A 32 16.08 -2.90 -8.49
C LEU A 32 15.23 -4.05 -9.00
N TYR A 33 14.40 -3.81 -10.01
CA TYR A 33 13.63 -4.87 -10.65
C TYR A 33 14.54 -5.86 -11.38
N ASP A 34 15.55 -5.38 -12.09
CA ASP A 34 16.54 -6.23 -12.75
C ASP A 34 17.34 -7.05 -11.74
N GLN A 35 17.72 -6.46 -10.60
CA GLN A 35 18.34 -7.20 -9.49
C GLN A 35 17.37 -8.23 -8.91
N TYR A 36 16.12 -7.87 -8.64
CA TYR A 36 15.12 -8.81 -8.14
C TYR A 36 14.90 -10.01 -9.08
N GLN A 37 14.95 -9.81 -10.40
CA GLN A 37 14.75 -10.86 -11.41
C GLN A 37 16.00 -11.74 -11.61
N ASN A 38 17.19 -11.17 -11.52
CA ASN A 38 18.44 -11.85 -11.92
C ASN A 38 19.35 -12.24 -10.75
N ASP A 39 19.13 -11.71 -9.55
CA ASP A 39 19.98 -11.93 -8.39
C ASP A 39 19.35 -12.94 -7.42
N GLU A 40 20.03 -14.08 -7.23
CA GLU A 40 19.65 -15.09 -6.23
C GLU A 40 19.67 -14.53 -4.80
N ALA A 41 20.41 -13.43 -4.55
CA ALA A 41 20.40 -12.72 -3.27
C ALA A 41 19.04 -12.09 -2.92
N TRP A 42 18.11 -11.99 -3.89
CA TRP A 42 16.71 -11.63 -3.66
C TRP A 42 15.79 -12.84 -3.38
N GLY A 43 16.39 -13.99 -3.04
CA GLY A 43 15.67 -15.17 -2.56
C GLY A 43 14.89 -15.92 -3.65
N GLY A 44 15.19 -15.67 -4.93
CA GLY A 44 14.50 -16.31 -6.05
C GLY A 44 13.01 -16.00 -6.08
N GLN A 45 12.66 -14.70 -6.10
CA GLN A 45 11.29 -14.14 -6.14
C GLN A 45 10.56 -14.04 -4.79
N ASN A 46 11.29 -13.94 -3.67
CA ASN A 46 10.73 -14.14 -2.34
C ASN A 46 11.55 -13.41 -1.27
N MET A 47 11.29 -12.11 -1.10
CA MET A 47 12.02 -11.26 -0.15
C MET A 47 11.52 -11.51 1.28
N ASP A 48 12.41 -11.93 2.18
CA ASP A 48 12.11 -12.03 3.61
C ASP A 48 12.26 -10.67 4.34
N ASP A 49 11.82 -10.62 5.60
CA ASP A 49 11.82 -9.43 6.45
C ASP A 49 13.21 -8.79 6.62
N LYS A 50 14.24 -9.63 6.72
CA LYS A 50 15.63 -9.19 6.89
C LYS A 50 16.19 -8.57 5.63
N LEU A 51 15.98 -9.22 4.49
CA LEU A 51 16.42 -8.70 3.20
C LEU A 51 15.65 -7.42 2.84
N PHE A 52 14.35 -7.38 3.16
CA PHE A 52 13.53 -6.18 3.05
C PHE A 52 14.18 -5.01 3.79
N PHE A 53 14.46 -5.18 5.08
CA PHE A 53 15.04 -4.13 5.90
C PHE A 53 16.37 -3.65 5.33
N GLN A 54 17.24 -4.57 4.92
CA GLN A 54 18.54 -4.23 4.34
C GLN A 54 18.40 -3.43 3.04
N LYS A 55 17.56 -3.90 2.10
CA LYS A 55 17.38 -3.22 0.81
C LYS A 55 16.69 -1.88 0.96
N TYR A 56 15.77 -1.79 1.92
CA TYR A 56 15.09 -0.55 2.23
C TYR A 56 16.02 0.50 2.85
N ASP A 57 16.90 0.10 3.78
CA ASP A 57 17.92 0.98 4.37
C ASP A 57 19.00 1.40 3.36
N GLU A 58 19.39 0.50 2.42
CA GLU A 58 20.28 0.84 1.30
C GLU A 58 19.67 1.92 0.38
N MET A 59 18.34 1.95 0.24
CA MET A 59 17.64 2.93 -0.61
C MET A 59 17.37 4.25 0.07
N LEU A 60 16.99 4.22 1.36
CA LEU A 60 16.57 5.38 2.14
C LEU A 60 17.28 5.38 3.50
N PRO A 61 18.59 5.63 3.54
CA PRO A 61 19.37 5.54 4.76
C PRO A 61 18.93 6.59 5.79
N GLY A 62 18.51 6.12 6.97
CA GLY A 62 18.18 6.97 8.11
C GLY A 62 16.75 7.53 8.15
N GLU A 63 15.86 7.16 7.22
CA GLU A 63 14.48 7.65 7.21
C GLU A 63 13.51 6.90 8.15
N GLN A 64 13.91 5.76 8.71
CA GLN A 64 13.02 4.91 9.52
C GLN A 64 13.70 4.14 10.65
N THR A 65 12.91 3.87 11.69
CA THR A 65 13.24 2.91 12.75
C THR A 65 12.91 1.47 12.31
N LYS A 66 13.66 0.50 12.83
CA LYS A 66 13.38 -0.93 12.60
C LYS A 66 11.92 -1.32 12.89
N ALA A 67 11.30 -0.69 13.88
CA ALA A 67 9.90 -0.91 14.22
C ALA A 67 8.91 -0.43 13.14
N GLU A 68 9.23 0.63 12.39
CA GLU A 68 8.41 1.10 11.27
C GLU A 68 8.55 0.18 10.06
N SER A 69 9.77 -0.27 9.77
CA SER A 69 10.02 -1.26 8.73
C SER A 69 9.32 -2.59 9.01
N ASP A 70 9.38 -3.08 10.25
CA ASP A 70 8.67 -4.32 10.64
C ASP A 70 7.16 -4.15 10.51
N ARG A 71 6.59 -3.01 10.93
CA ARG A 71 5.15 -2.72 10.75
C ARG A 71 4.77 -2.67 9.28
N ALA A 72 5.58 -2.03 8.45
CA ALA A 72 5.30 -1.91 7.03
C ALA A 72 5.40 -3.26 6.31
N PHE A 73 6.43 -4.06 6.60
CA PHE A 73 6.59 -5.41 6.07
C PHE A 73 5.32 -6.25 6.30
N HIS A 74 4.85 -6.30 7.55
CA HIS A 74 3.64 -7.06 7.89
C HIS A 74 2.34 -6.44 7.37
N THR A 75 2.34 -5.18 6.94
CA THR A 75 1.16 -4.50 6.39
C THR A 75 1.02 -4.77 4.89
N PHE A 76 2.14 -4.91 4.20
CA PHE A 76 2.21 -5.11 2.74
C PHE A 76 2.36 -6.56 2.30
N ASP A 77 2.70 -7.48 3.23
CA ASP A 77 2.62 -8.94 3.03
C ASP A 77 1.15 -9.40 2.87
N TYR A 78 0.59 -9.14 1.67
CA TYR A 78 -0.83 -9.32 1.37
C TYR A 78 -1.28 -10.78 1.43
N ASN A 79 -0.40 -11.69 1.03
CA ASN A 79 -0.66 -13.13 1.06
C ASN A 79 -0.31 -13.76 2.42
N ASN A 80 0.16 -12.95 3.39
CA ASN A 80 0.63 -13.38 4.70
C ASN A 80 1.63 -14.54 4.57
N SER A 81 2.43 -14.50 3.51
CA SER A 81 3.37 -15.57 3.17
C SER A 81 4.65 -15.50 3.98
N GLY A 82 4.82 -14.43 4.77
CA GLY A 82 6.06 -14.06 5.42
C GLY A 82 7.09 -13.52 4.42
N LYS A 83 6.66 -13.17 3.20
CA LYS A 83 7.52 -12.74 2.10
C LYS A 83 6.84 -11.67 1.26
N LEU A 84 7.62 -10.70 0.79
CA LEU A 84 7.13 -9.65 -0.11
C LEU A 84 7.53 -9.95 -1.56
N SER A 85 6.57 -9.79 -2.47
CA SER A 85 6.88 -9.66 -3.90
C SER A 85 7.50 -8.28 -4.17
N PHE A 86 8.17 -8.12 -5.31
CA PHE A 86 8.75 -6.82 -5.70
C PHE A 86 7.70 -5.71 -5.74
N GLU A 87 6.48 -6.03 -6.15
CA GLU A 87 5.35 -5.10 -6.16
C GLU A 87 4.96 -4.66 -4.74
N GLU A 88 4.94 -5.60 -3.81
CA GLU A 88 4.63 -5.32 -2.40
C GLU A 88 5.76 -4.51 -1.77
N PHE A 89 7.02 -4.80 -2.12
CA PHE A 89 8.19 -4.01 -1.74
C PHE A 89 8.06 -2.55 -2.18
N VAL A 90 7.78 -2.28 -3.45
CA VAL A 90 7.63 -0.90 -3.93
C VAL A 90 6.42 -0.21 -3.28
N GLY A 91 5.34 -0.95 -3.02
CA GLY A 91 4.20 -0.44 -2.25
C GLY A 91 4.58 0.03 -0.86
N VAL A 92 5.47 -0.70 -0.17
CA VAL A 92 6.02 -0.28 1.12
C VAL A 92 6.84 1.00 0.97
N VAL A 93 7.73 1.06 -0.03
CA VAL A 93 8.58 2.24 -0.27
C VAL A 93 7.74 3.48 -0.48
N VAL A 94 6.68 3.40 -1.30
CA VAL A 94 5.76 4.52 -1.55
C VAL A 94 5.08 4.99 -0.26
N VAL A 95 4.66 4.06 0.59
CA VAL A 95 3.89 4.37 1.80
C VAL A 95 4.77 4.87 2.94
N LEU A 96 6.01 4.40 3.02
CA LEU A 96 6.97 4.87 3.99
C LEU A 96 7.71 6.14 3.55
N ASN A 97 7.69 6.48 2.26
CA ASN A 97 8.36 7.69 1.79
C ASN A 97 7.70 8.94 2.37
N ASN A 98 8.45 9.68 3.20
CA ASN A 98 7.97 10.89 3.87
C ASN A 98 7.82 12.09 2.94
N GLY A 99 8.21 11.99 1.66
CA GLY A 99 8.09 13.06 0.67
C GLY A 99 6.67 13.29 0.13
N SER A 100 5.72 12.39 0.37
CA SER A 100 4.36 12.45 -0.20
C SER A 100 3.26 12.54 0.84
N THR A 101 2.13 13.15 0.48
CA THR A 101 0.97 13.23 1.37
C THR A 101 0.37 11.83 1.60
N THR A 102 -0.24 11.59 2.76
CA THR A 102 -0.92 10.33 3.03
C THR A 102 -2.02 10.01 1.99
N PHE A 103 -2.63 11.04 1.41
CA PHE A 103 -3.59 10.90 0.31
C PHE A 103 -2.97 10.24 -0.92
N ASP A 104 -1.78 10.68 -1.35
CA ASP A 104 -1.10 10.13 -2.53
C ASP A 104 -0.71 8.67 -2.29
N ARG A 105 -0.28 8.34 -1.07
CA ARG A 105 0.06 6.98 -0.64
C ARG A 105 -1.17 6.05 -0.72
N ILE A 106 -2.30 6.44 -0.15
CA ILE A 106 -3.55 5.67 -0.21
C ILE A 106 -4.06 5.55 -1.64
N LYS A 107 -3.98 6.63 -2.44
CA LYS A 107 -4.36 6.64 -3.84
C LYS A 107 -3.53 5.65 -4.66
N TYR A 108 -2.23 5.62 -4.45
CA TYR A 108 -1.36 4.64 -5.08
C TYR A 108 -1.77 3.20 -4.73
N LEU A 109 -2.08 2.92 -3.46
CA LEU A 109 -2.55 1.60 -3.05
C LEU A 109 -3.87 1.22 -3.74
N ILE A 110 -4.79 2.17 -3.87
CA ILE A 110 -6.04 1.94 -4.60
C ILE A 110 -5.77 1.68 -6.07
N ASP A 111 -4.96 2.50 -6.74
CA ASP A 111 -4.70 2.36 -8.18
C ASP A 111 -3.96 1.05 -8.53
N GLN A 112 -3.14 0.52 -7.61
CA GLN A 112 -2.38 -0.72 -7.81
C GLN A 112 -3.13 -2.00 -7.42
N TYR A 113 -3.80 -2.00 -6.27
CA TYR A 113 -4.31 -3.24 -5.66
C TYR A 113 -5.84 -3.39 -5.78
N ASN A 114 -6.55 -2.37 -6.26
CA ASN A 114 -7.97 -2.50 -6.49
C ASN A 114 -8.23 -3.45 -7.67
N PRO A 115 -9.03 -4.52 -7.48
CA PRO A 115 -9.31 -5.50 -8.54
C PRO A 115 -10.05 -4.91 -9.75
N THR A 116 -10.67 -3.73 -9.62
CA THR A 116 -11.31 -2.99 -10.71
C THR A 116 -10.45 -1.79 -11.12
N LYS A 117 -9.25 -2.08 -11.66
CA LYS A 117 -8.31 -1.06 -12.13
C LYS A 117 -9.00 -0.12 -13.14
N GLY A 118 -9.06 1.18 -12.83
CA GLY A 118 -9.67 2.19 -13.70
C GLY A 118 -11.14 2.51 -13.42
N ASP A 119 -11.86 1.67 -12.65
CA ASP A 119 -13.10 2.13 -12.02
C ASP A 119 -12.70 2.97 -10.81
N ASN A 120 -13.11 4.24 -10.79
CA ASN A 120 -12.95 5.15 -9.64
C ASN A 120 -13.77 4.69 -8.41
N HIS A 121 -13.93 3.39 -8.21
CA HIS A 121 -14.69 2.72 -7.17
C HIS A 121 -13.84 1.67 -6.47
N ILE A 122 -13.94 1.63 -5.16
CA ILE A 122 -13.27 0.71 -4.24
C ILE A 122 -14.31 -0.31 -3.81
N ARG A 123 -14.02 -1.61 -3.99
CA ARG A 123 -14.88 -2.68 -3.48
C ARG A 123 -14.76 -2.80 -1.96
N LYS A 124 -15.83 -3.26 -1.32
CA LYS A 124 -15.94 -3.46 0.14
C LYS A 124 -14.79 -4.25 0.76
N ASP A 125 -14.47 -5.41 0.20
CA ASP A 125 -13.40 -6.25 0.74
C ASP A 125 -12.05 -5.54 0.69
N PHE A 126 -11.81 -4.79 -0.39
CA PHE A 126 -10.58 -4.03 -0.58
C PHE A 126 -10.53 -2.76 0.27
N GLY A 127 -11.66 -2.06 0.43
CA GLY A 127 -11.74 -0.88 1.31
C GLY A 127 -11.57 -1.22 2.79
N LYS A 128 -12.14 -2.36 3.23
CA LYS A 128 -11.87 -2.89 4.59
C LYS A 128 -10.40 -3.21 4.79
N LEU A 129 -9.75 -3.81 3.80
CA LEU A 129 -8.31 -4.07 3.84
C LEU A 129 -7.50 -2.77 3.95
N ILE A 130 -7.90 -1.70 3.26
CA ILE A 130 -7.25 -0.39 3.41
C ILE A 130 -7.41 0.12 4.86
N PHE A 131 -8.60 0.03 5.46
CA PHE A 131 -8.80 0.40 6.86
C PHE A 131 -7.96 -0.44 7.84
N GLU A 132 -7.90 -1.77 7.64
CA GLU A 132 -7.03 -2.66 8.43
C GLU A 132 -5.56 -2.24 8.34
N ARG A 133 -5.11 -1.88 7.14
CA ARG A 133 -3.73 -1.45 6.89
C ARG A 133 -3.44 -0.10 7.51
N LEU A 134 -4.34 0.87 7.38
CA LEU A 134 -4.22 2.17 8.04
C LEU A 134 -4.16 1.98 9.56
N ASN A 135 -5.01 1.11 10.10
CA ASN A 135 -5.01 0.81 11.51
C ASN A 135 -3.69 0.21 11.99
N LYS A 136 -3.18 -0.78 11.28
CA LYS A 136 -1.90 -1.42 11.61
C LYS A 136 -0.71 -0.47 11.46
N TYR A 137 -0.72 0.37 10.42
CA TYR A 137 0.34 1.31 10.13
C TYR A 137 0.42 2.44 11.17
N TYR A 138 -0.72 3.06 11.48
CA TYR A 138 -0.81 4.17 12.45
C TYR A 138 -1.02 3.70 13.91
N GLY A 139 -1.12 2.39 14.15
CA GLY A 139 -1.38 1.84 15.49
C GLY A 139 -2.77 2.15 16.03
N ILE A 140 -3.76 2.35 15.14
CA ILE A 140 -5.15 2.63 15.49
C ILE A 140 -5.84 1.32 15.89
N ASN A 141 -6.10 1.14 17.17
CA ASN A 141 -6.75 -0.07 17.71
C ASN A 141 -8.23 0.14 18.06
N ASN A 142 -8.74 1.36 17.95
CA ASN A 142 -10.07 1.76 18.40
C ASN A 142 -11.11 1.90 17.27
N VAL A 143 -10.72 1.65 16.03
CA VAL A 143 -11.63 1.70 14.87
C VAL A 143 -11.72 0.31 14.26
N ASP A 144 -12.90 -0.29 14.26
CA ASP A 144 -13.12 -1.53 13.53
C ASP A 144 -13.26 -1.25 12.02
N PRO A 145 -12.50 -1.92 11.14
CA PRO A 145 -12.56 -1.75 9.69
C PRO A 145 -13.96 -2.00 9.09
N ALA A 146 -14.74 -2.93 9.65
CA ALA A 146 -16.09 -3.20 9.17
C ALA A 146 -17.06 -2.10 9.61
N SER A 147 -16.94 -1.58 10.83
CA SER A 147 -17.66 -0.40 11.29
C SER A 147 -17.33 0.83 10.45
N ALA A 148 -16.04 1.11 10.21
CA ALA A 148 -15.61 2.24 9.37
C ALA A 148 -16.17 2.15 7.94
N TRP A 149 -16.19 0.95 7.36
CA TRP A 149 -16.84 0.74 6.05
C TRP A 149 -18.34 0.99 6.10
N SER A 150 -19.04 0.46 7.11
CA SER A 150 -20.49 0.68 7.26
C SER A 150 -20.83 2.16 7.44
N GLU A 151 -20.02 2.90 8.21
CA GLU A 151 -20.16 4.35 8.36
C GLU A 151 -19.91 5.10 7.05
N LEU A 152 -18.88 4.71 6.30
CA LEU A 152 -18.57 5.28 4.98
C LEU A 152 -19.72 5.07 3.98
N VAL A 153 -20.30 3.86 3.94
CA VAL A 153 -21.44 3.58 3.06
C VAL A 153 -22.65 4.39 3.53
N GLY A 154 -22.85 4.50 4.84
CA GLY A 154 -23.98 5.15 5.49
C GLY A 154 -25.24 4.28 5.48
N SER A 155 -26.31 4.75 6.12
CA SER A 155 -27.60 4.04 6.23
C SER A 155 -28.45 4.04 4.95
N SER A 156 -27.92 4.51 3.81
CA SER A 156 -28.69 4.66 2.57
C SER A 156 -28.61 3.40 1.70
N GLU A 157 -29.78 2.94 1.25
CA GLU A 157 -30.10 1.71 0.49
C GLU A 157 -29.44 1.59 -0.91
N GLY A 158 -28.18 2.03 -1.06
CA GLY A 158 -27.38 1.86 -2.28
C GLY A 158 -26.44 0.65 -2.20
N ASN A 159 -25.81 0.32 -3.33
CA ASN A 159 -24.86 -0.78 -3.48
C ASN A 159 -23.72 -0.70 -2.43
N THR A 160 -23.85 -1.47 -1.34
CA THR A 160 -22.91 -1.44 -0.20
C THR A 160 -21.57 -2.11 -0.50
N ASP A 161 -21.47 -2.74 -1.68
CA ASP A 161 -20.31 -3.51 -2.09
C ASP A 161 -19.23 -2.66 -2.75
N GLN A 162 -19.51 -1.40 -3.09
CA GLN A 162 -18.52 -0.47 -3.63
C GLN A 162 -18.82 1.00 -3.33
N VAL A 163 -17.77 1.81 -3.20
CA VAL A 163 -17.85 3.26 -2.99
C VAL A 163 -16.86 3.97 -3.91
N SER A 164 -17.14 5.19 -4.33
CA SER A 164 -16.19 5.93 -5.15
C SER A 164 -14.93 6.30 -4.35
N CYS A 165 -13.77 6.34 -5.01
CA CYS A 165 -12.50 6.76 -4.39
C CYS A 165 -12.67 8.13 -3.73
N GLY A 166 -13.33 9.08 -4.39
CA GLY A 166 -13.61 10.40 -3.83
C GLY A 166 -14.42 10.35 -2.52
N LYS A 167 -15.45 9.48 -2.43
CA LYS A 167 -16.22 9.30 -1.20
C LYS A 167 -15.38 8.69 -0.09
N PHE A 168 -14.55 7.70 -0.42
CA PHE A 168 -13.63 7.06 0.51
C PHE A 168 -12.63 8.06 1.11
N PHE A 169 -12.00 8.89 0.26
CA PHE A 169 -11.07 9.91 0.71
C PHE A 169 -11.74 11.01 1.54
N ALA A 170 -12.93 11.46 1.16
CA ALA A 170 -13.67 12.45 1.92
C ALA A 170 -14.01 11.94 3.34
N PHE A 171 -14.42 10.67 3.45
CA PHE A 171 -14.67 10.04 4.73
C PHE A 171 -13.40 9.97 5.57
N ILE A 172 -12.32 9.45 5.00
CA ILE A 172 -11.04 9.31 5.67
C ILE A 172 -10.51 10.66 6.18
N ASN A 173 -10.57 11.71 5.36
CA ASN A 173 -10.11 13.04 5.74
C ASN A 173 -11.02 13.70 6.81
N GLY A 174 -12.33 13.40 6.78
CA GLY A 174 -13.31 13.91 7.75
C GLY A 174 -13.46 13.04 9.00
N HIS A 175 -12.86 11.85 9.04
CA HIS A 175 -13.05 10.91 10.14
C HIS A 175 -12.24 11.38 11.38
N PRO A 176 -12.83 11.38 12.59
CA PRO A 176 -12.18 11.90 13.80
C PRO A 176 -10.84 11.23 14.13
N VAL A 177 -10.67 9.97 13.69
CA VAL A 177 -9.45 9.20 13.93
C VAL A 177 -8.53 9.21 12.72
N TYR A 178 -9.03 9.01 11.49
CA TYR A 178 -8.14 8.90 10.34
C TYR A 178 -7.65 10.29 9.89
N GLY A 179 -8.50 11.32 9.97
CA GLY A 179 -8.15 12.68 9.58
C GLY A 179 -6.96 13.25 10.36
N THR A 180 -6.79 12.87 11.64
CA THR A 180 -5.66 13.34 12.47
C THR A 180 -4.31 12.78 12.04
N TYR A 181 -4.28 11.61 11.40
CA TYR A 181 -3.06 10.97 10.92
C TYR A 181 -2.75 11.30 9.45
N ILE A 182 -3.75 11.74 8.70
CA ILE A 182 -3.67 11.92 7.24
C ILE A 182 -3.34 13.36 6.87
N GLN A 183 -3.56 14.30 7.79
CA GLN A 183 -3.18 15.71 7.67
C GLN A 183 -1.75 16.00 8.15
N GLN A 184 -1.04 15.01 8.70
CA GLN A 184 0.40 15.07 9.04
C GLN A 184 1.23 14.55 7.87
#